data_AF-A0A5E4Q044-F1
#
_entry.id   AF-A0A5E4Q044-F1
#
_cell.length_a   1.000
_cell.length_b   1.000
_cell.length_c   1.000
_cell.angle_alpha   90.00
_cell.angle_beta   90.00
_cell.angle_gamma   90.00
#
_symmetry.space_group_name_H-M   'P 1'
#
loop_
_entity.id
_entity.type
_entity.pdbx_description
1 polymer ?
#
loop_
_entity_poly.entity_id
_entity_poly.type
_entity_poly.pdbx_seq_one_letter_code
_entity_poly.pdbx_strand_id
1 'polypeptide(L)' 'TPQGLEDVSSYPLLFAELMETGWTMEELKKLAGLNFIRVLSAAEGVAKEMASAHITPYEEIAPRTLESLNCSSQDI' A
#
# COMPACT_ATOMS: atom_id res chain seq x y z
N THR A 1 -17.35 -14.51 2.12
CA THR A 1 -16.20 -14.47 1.19
C THR A 1 -16.67 -14.87 -0.19
N PRO A 2 -15.98 -14.50 -1.27
CA PRO A 2 -16.26 -15.05 -2.60
C PRO A 2 -16.11 -16.57 -2.56
N GLN A 3 -16.98 -17.28 -3.29
CA GLN A 3 -16.89 -18.74 -3.39
C GLN A 3 -15.61 -19.12 -4.14
N GLY A 4 -14.86 -20.09 -3.61
CA GLY A 4 -13.54 -20.50 -4.13
C GLY A 4 -12.37 -19.64 -3.66
N LEU A 5 -12.62 -18.58 -2.87
CA LEU A 5 -11.61 -17.72 -2.25
C LEU A 5 -11.88 -17.56 -0.74
N GLU A 6 -11.98 -18.69 -0.05
CA GLU A 6 -12.30 -18.77 1.38
C GLU A 6 -11.14 -18.32 2.26
N ASP A 7 -9.90 -18.59 1.85
CA ASP A 7 -8.70 -18.22 2.59
C ASP A 7 -7.52 -17.85 1.67
N VAL A 8 -6.38 -17.52 2.27
CA VAL A 8 -5.16 -17.11 1.55
C VAL A 8 -4.49 -18.25 0.78
N SER A 9 -4.83 -19.51 1.03
CA SER A 9 -4.34 -20.63 0.23
C SER A 9 -5.01 -20.70 -1.14
N SER A 10 -6.15 -20.02 -1.34
CA SER A 10 -6.92 -20.03 -2.58
C SER A 10 -6.38 -19.10 -3.69
N TYR A 11 -5.33 -18.31 -3.45
CA TYR A 11 -4.77 -17.42 -4.49
C TYR A 11 -4.41 -18.13 -5.80
N PRO A 12 -3.82 -19.34 -5.83
CA PRO A 12 -3.54 -20.04 -7.07
C PRO A 12 -4.78 -20.29 -7.96
N LEU A 13 -5.97 -20.44 -7.36
CA LEU A 13 -7.22 -20.62 -8.10
C LEU A 13 -7.56 -19.36 -8.89
N LEU A 14 -7.39 -18.18 -8.30
CA LEU A 14 -7.58 -16.91 -9.00
C LEU A 14 -6.61 -16.76 -10.18
N PHE A 15 -5.35 -17.18 -10.02
CA PHE A 15 -4.38 -17.14 -11.11
C PHE A 15 -4.74 -18.11 -12.25
N ALA A 16 -5.27 -19.30 -11.93
CA ALA A 16 -5.74 -20.24 -12.93
C ALA A 16 -6.89 -19.65 -13.77
N GLU A 17 -7.90 -19.06 -13.14
CA GLU A 17 -9.03 -18.40 -13.83
C GLU A 17 -8.55 -17.25 -14.73
N LEU A 18 -7.58 -16.44 -14.27
CA LEU A 18 -7.03 -15.35 -15.08
C LEU A 18 -6.25 -15.86 -16.30
N MET A 19 -5.54 -16.99 -16.17
CA MET A 19 -4.89 -17.65 -17.30
C MET A 19 -5.91 -18.10 -18.34
N GLU A 20 -7.03 -18.70 -17.92
CA GLU A 20 -8.11 -19.11 -18.82
C GLU A 20 -8.80 -17.92 -19.50
N THR A 21 -8.87 -16.78 -18.80
CA THR A 21 -9.42 -15.52 -19.33
C THR A 21 -8.48 -14.85 -20.36
N GLY A 22 -7.29 -15.41 -20.59
CA GLY A 22 -6.36 -14.96 -21.63
C GLY A 22 -5.26 -14.02 -21.14
N TRP A 23 -5.04 -13.89 -19.84
CA TRP A 23 -3.92 -13.12 -19.31
C TRP A 23 -2.58 -13.79 -19.66
N THR A 24 -1.62 -12.97 -20.07
CA THR A 24 -0.27 -13.45 -20.34
C THR A 24 0.47 -13.76 -19.05
N MET A 25 1.45 -14.66 -19.12
CA MET A 25 2.34 -14.95 -17.99
C MET A 25 3.07 -13.70 -17.48
N GLU A 26 3.35 -12.73 -18.37
CA GLU A 26 3.98 -11.47 -17.97
C GLU A 26 3.05 -10.60 -17.12
N GLU A 27 1.78 -10.49 -17.50
CA GLU A 27 0.77 -9.75 -16.74
C GLU A 27 0.50 -10.40 -15.38
N LEU A 28 0.48 -11.73 -15.32
CA LEU A 28 0.32 -12.45 -14.05
C LEU A 28 1.53 -12.25 -13.13
N LYS A 29 2.76 -12.22 -13.65
CA LYS A 29 3.94 -11.87 -12.83
C LYS A 29 3.85 -10.43 -12.30
N LYS A 30 3.37 -9.51 -13.13
CA LYS A 30 3.09 -8.12 -12.74
C LYS A 30 2.07 -8.06 -11.60
N LEU A 31 0.97 -8.81 -11.71
CA LEU A 31 -0.06 -8.91 -10.67
C LEU A 31 0.45 -9.57 -9.38
N ALA A 32 1.22 -10.65 -9.49
CA ALA A 32 1.75 -11.40 -8.36
C ALA A 32 2.69 -10.58 -7.48
N GLY A 33 3.34 -9.56 -8.02
CA GLY A 33 4.11 -8.64 -7.20
C GLY A 33 5.05 -7.70 -7.93
N LEU A 34 5.38 -7.91 -9.22
CA LEU A 34 6.35 -7.03 -9.88
C LEU A 34 5.85 -5.57 -9.96
N ASN A 35 4.53 -5.37 -10.09
CA ASN A 35 3.95 -4.02 -10.03
C ASN A 35 4.13 -3.39 -8.65
N PHE A 36 3.92 -4.18 -7.59
CA PHE A 36 4.06 -3.72 -6.21
C PHE A 36 5.52 -3.34 -5.92
N ILE A 37 6.47 -4.21 -6.23
CA ILE A 37 7.91 -3.97 -6.03
C ILE A 37 8.36 -2.71 -6.79
N ARG A 38 7.94 -2.57 -8.06
CA ARG A 38 8.27 -1.37 -8.86
C ARG A 38 7.83 -0.08 -8.18
N VAL A 39 6.60 -0.04 -7.66
CA VAL A 39 6.05 1.15 -7.01
C VAL A 39 6.74 1.41 -5.66
N LEU A 40 6.95 0.36 -4.86
CA LEU A 40 7.63 0.48 -3.58
C LEU A 40 9.06 1.01 -3.75
N SER A 41 9.82 0.45 -4.69
CA SER A 41 11.18 0.92 -4.97
C SER A 41 11.21 2.36 -5.49
N ALA A 42 10.21 2.80 -6.25
CA ALA A 42 10.10 4.19 -6.68
C ALA A 42 9.83 5.13 -5.48
N ALA A 43 8.94 4.73 -4.56
CA ALA A 43 8.67 5.48 -3.34
C ALA A 43 9.92 5.58 -2.44
N GLU A 44 10.67 4.49 -2.29
CA GLU A 44 11.96 4.50 -1.59
C GLU A 44 12.99 5.41 -2.26
N GLY A 45 13.00 5.47 -3.59
CA GLY A 45 13.83 6.40 -4.36
C GLY A 45 13.54 7.86 -3.98
N VAL A 46 12.26 8.25 -4.03
CA VAL A 46 11.82 9.60 -3.64
C VAL A 46 12.18 9.89 -2.19
N ALA A 47 11.95 8.95 -1.27
CA ALA A 47 12.31 9.12 0.14
C ALA A 47 13.81 9.38 0.32
N LYS A 48 14.68 8.67 -0.42
CA LYS A 48 16.13 8.88 -0.40
C LYS A 48 16.53 10.23 -1.01
N GLU A 49 15.87 10.66 -2.07
CA GLU A 49 16.09 11.97 -2.68
C GLU A 49 15.70 13.11 -1.72
N MET A 50 14.56 12.99 -1.04
CA MET A 50 14.14 13.98 -0.04
C MET A 50 15.11 14.04 1.14
N ALA A 51 15.59 12.88 1.60
CA ALA A 51 16.58 12.79 2.67
C ALA A 51 17.93 13.40 2.27
N SER A 52 18.42 13.12 1.06
CA SER A 52 19.69 13.68 0.57
C SER A 52 19.61 15.18 0.30
N ALA A 53 18.43 15.67 -0.10
CA ALA A 53 18.12 17.10 -0.22
C ALA A 53 17.91 17.80 1.14
N HIS A 54 18.02 17.08 2.27
CA HIS A 54 17.83 17.62 3.62
C HIS A 54 16.46 18.30 3.81
N ILE A 55 15.43 17.78 3.15
CA ILE A 55 14.06 18.28 3.34
C ILE A 55 13.63 17.98 4.77
N THR A 56 13.23 19.03 5.50
CA THR A 56 12.74 18.89 6.87
C THR A 56 11.40 18.15 6.88
N PRO A 57 11.12 17.32 7.90
CA PRO A 57 9.80 16.71 8.07
C PRO A 57 8.69 17.76 8.01
N TYR A 58 7.57 17.39 7.40
CA TYR A 58 6.40 18.25 7.38
C TYR A 58 5.70 18.18 8.74
N GLU A 59 5.63 19.33 9.43
CA GLU A 59 5.12 19.46 10.80
C GLU A 59 3.83 20.31 10.89
N GLU A 60 2.98 20.36 9.86
CA GLU A 60 1.68 21.03 10.02
C GLU A 60 0.79 20.21 10.97
N ILE A 61 0.54 20.79 12.14
CA ILE A 61 -0.43 20.28 13.12
C ILE A 61 -1.82 20.60 12.56
N ALA A 62 -2.57 19.57 12.19
CA ALA A 62 -3.99 19.74 11.84
C ALA A 62 -4.70 20.49 12.98
N PRO A 63 -5.60 21.46 12.66
CA PRO A 63 -6.28 22.23 13.69
C PRO A 63 -6.96 21.27 14.69
N ARG A 64 -6.58 21.38 15.96
CA ARG A 64 -7.10 20.50 17.01
C ARG A 64 -8.60 20.78 17.17
N THR A 65 -9.44 19.83 16.79
CA THR A 65 -10.84 19.84 17.19
C THR A 65 -10.89 19.64 18.70
N LEU A 66 -11.50 20.57 19.44
CA LEU A 66 -11.77 20.42 20.87
C LEU A 66 -12.83 19.34 21.07
N GLU A 67 -12.41 18.08 21.04
CA GLU A 67 -13.26 16.96 21.42
C GLU A 67 -13.13 16.72 22.92
N SER A 68 -14.21 16.94 23.67
CA SER A 68 -14.28 16.75 25.13
C SER A 68 -14.08 15.29 25.59
N LEU A 69 -13.79 14.38 24.65
CA LEU A 69 -13.61 12.95 24.86
C LEU A 69 -12.22 12.46 24.39
N ASN A 70 -11.34 13.35 23.92
CA ASN A 70 -10.00 12.90 23.55
C ASN A 70 -9.11 12.77 24.80
N CYS A 71 -8.45 11.62 24.95
CA CYS A 71 -7.50 11.33 26.03
C CYS A 71 -6.12 11.98 25.77
N SER A 72 -6.07 13.06 25.00
CA SER A 72 -4.83 13.80 24.77
C SER A 72 -4.58 14.71 25.95
N SER A 73 -3.36 14.70 26.49
CA SER A 73 -2.92 15.69 27.47
C SER A 73 -2.79 17.04 26.77
N GLN A 74 -3.90 17.76 26.65
CA GLN A 74 -3.89 19.14 26.19
C GLN A 74 -3.67 20.01 27.43
N ASP A 75 -2.58 20.78 27.45
CA ASP A 75 -2.40 21.84 28.44
C ASP A 75 -3.56 22.84 28.25
N ILE A 76 -4.44 22.94 29.25
CA ILE A 76 -5.47 23.99 29.36
C ILE A 76 -4.78 25.31 29.72
#